data_AF-A0A5C0ZNF5-F1
#
_entry.id   AF-A0A5C0ZNF5-F1
#
_cell.length_a   1.000
_cell.length_b   1.000
_cell.length_c   1.000
_cell.angle_alpha   90.00
_cell.angle_beta   90.00
_cell.angle_gamma   90.00
#
_symmetry.space_group_name_H-M   'P 1'
#
loop_
_entity.id
_entity.type
_entity.pdbx_description
1 polymer ?
#
loop_
_entity_poly.entity_id
_entity_poly.type
_entity_poly.pdbx_seq_one_letter_code
_entity_poly.pdbx_strand_id
1 'polypeptide(L)'
;MDPQHPIFNSFPTDLHTNCQWFSIIKESNPLNLSLTAHRYRPIIQVVDNLERNHKLGLIFEFKVGDGKLLVCMSRLDKIMQRPEANQLYRSILKYMEGSDFDPKENIAP
;
A
#
# COMPACT_ATOMS: atom_id res chain seq x y z
N MET A 1 8.96 1.27 -4.72
CA MET A 1 8.51 1.09 -3.33
C MET A 1 9.74 1.12 -2.43
N ASP A 2 9.61 1.45 -1.14
CA ASP A 2 10.71 1.36 -0.18
C ASP A 2 10.71 -0.03 0.49
N PRO A 3 11.68 -0.91 0.21
CA PRO A 3 11.74 -2.26 0.81
C PRO A 3 11.96 -2.25 2.32
N GLN A 4 12.48 -1.15 2.88
CA GLN A 4 12.73 -1.01 4.32
C GLN A 4 11.48 -0.60 5.09
N HIS A 5 10.36 -0.32 4.39
CA HIS A 5 9.13 0.04 5.05
C HIS A 5 8.65 -1.10 5.97
N PRO A 6 8.28 -0.85 7.24
CA PRO A 6 8.00 -1.92 8.22
C PRO A 6 6.86 -2.88 7.81
N ILE A 7 5.96 -2.42 6.94
CA ILE A 7 4.91 -3.24 6.29
C ILE A 7 5.47 -4.46 5.54
N PHE A 8 6.73 -4.42 5.11
CA PHE A 8 7.40 -5.48 4.36
C PHE A 8 8.27 -6.38 5.25
N ASN A 9 8.36 -6.12 6.56
CA ASN A 9 9.16 -6.94 7.48
C ASN A 9 8.76 -8.42 7.48
N SER A 10 7.50 -8.73 7.13
CA SER A 10 7.01 -10.10 6.96
C SER A 10 6.58 -10.40 5.53
N PHE A 11 6.97 -9.59 4.56
CA PHE A 11 6.71 -9.79 3.14
C PHE A 11 7.96 -9.40 2.37
N PRO A 12 8.88 -10.35 2.08
CA PRO A 12 10.11 -10.04 1.37
C PRO A 12 9.75 -9.43 0.01
N THR A 13 10.21 -8.21 -0.21
CA THR A 13 9.91 -7.42 -1.40
C THR A 13 11.17 -6.70 -1.85
N ASP A 14 11.31 -6.51 -3.16
CA ASP A 14 12.43 -5.78 -3.74
C ASP A 14 12.07 -4.30 -3.99
N LEU A 15 13.00 -3.51 -4.51
CA LEU A 15 12.71 -2.12 -4.88
C LEU A 15 11.68 -2.02 -6.04
N HIS A 16 11.57 -3.10 -6.83
CA HIS A 16 10.71 -3.23 -8.00
C HIS A 16 9.75 -4.42 -7.88
N THR A 17 8.63 -4.32 -8.59
CA THR A 17 7.63 -5.38 -8.74
C THR A 17 8.26 -6.66 -9.29
N ASN A 18 8.06 -7.78 -8.61
CA ASN A 18 8.47 -9.12 -9.05
C ASN A 18 7.23 -10.03 -9.27
N CYS A 19 7.45 -11.30 -9.59
CA CYS A 19 6.34 -12.24 -9.86
C CYS A 19 5.34 -12.38 -8.69
N GLN A 20 5.78 -12.18 -7.45
CA GLN A 20 4.94 -12.21 -6.23
C GLN A 20 3.86 -11.13 -6.27
N TRP A 21 4.12 -10.02 -6.94
CA TRP A 21 3.17 -8.91 -7.05
C TRP A 21 2.17 -9.07 -8.21
N PHE A 22 2.41 -9.99 -9.14
CA PHE A 22 1.60 -10.09 -10.37
C PHE A 22 0.11 -10.29 -10.08
N SER A 23 -0.22 -11.21 -9.17
CA SER A 23 -1.61 -11.51 -8.80
C SER A 23 -2.26 -10.36 -8.03
N ILE A 24 -1.49 -9.72 -7.14
CA ILE A 24 -1.92 -8.62 -6.28
C ILE A 24 -2.23 -7.38 -7.11
N ILE A 25 -1.38 -7.06 -8.10
CA ILE A 25 -1.57 -5.93 -9.02
C ILE A 25 -2.74 -6.21 -9.97
N LYS A 26 -2.87 -7.45 -10.48
CA LYS A 26 -3.95 -7.83 -11.39
C LYS A 26 -5.34 -7.66 -10.76
N GLU A 27 -5.46 -7.91 -9.45
CA GLU A 27 -6.69 -7.69 -8.68
C GLU A 27 -6.68 -6.38 -7.88
N SER A 28 -6.03 -5.34 -8.42
CA SER A 28 -5.98 -4.01 -7.79
C SER A 28 -6.71 -2.93 -8.58
N ASN A 29 -7.28 -1.97 -7.84
CA ASN A 29 -7.83 -0.74 -8.40
C ASN A 29 -7.20 0.47 -7.68
N PRO A 30 -5.98 0.88 -8.06
CA PRO A 30 -5.26 1.94 -7.35
C PRO A 30 -6.06 3.24 -7.26
N LEU A 31 -5.96 3.93 -6.11
CA LEU A 31 -6.66 5.19 -5.90
C LEU A 31 -5.83 6.36 -6.46
N ASN A 32 -6.50 7.31 -7.10
CA ASN A 32 -5.87 8.56 -7.51
C ASN A 32 -5.66 9.47 -6.29
N LEU A 33 -4.41 9.67 -5.91
CA LEU A 33 -3.98 10.51 -4.80
C LEU A 33 -3.48 11.89 -5.27
N SER A 34 -3.81 12.34 -6.47
CA SER A 34 -3.37 13.65 -6.99
C SER A 34 -3.89 14.84 -6.17
N LEU A 35 -4.98 14.67 -5.42
CA LEU A 35 -5.51 15.69 -4.51
C LEU A 35 -4.79 15.73 -3.14
N THR A 36 -3.94 14.74 -2.84
CA THR A 36 -3.12 14.74 -1.62
C THR A 36 -1.97 15.73 -1.73
N ALA A 37 -1.34 16.06 -0.60
CA ALA A 37 -0.19 16.95 -0.58
C ALA A 37 0.87 16.54 -1.63
N HIS A 38 1.48 17.52 -2.31
CA HIS A 38 2.40 17.22 -3.40
C HIS A 38 3.58 16.34 -2.95
N ARG A 39 4.03 16.51 -1.70
CA ARG A 39 5.09 15.73 -1.06
C ARG A 39 4.66 14.35 -0.58
N TYR A 40 3.36 14.10 -0.45
CA TYR A 40 2.84 12.79 -0.03
C TYR A 40 3.31 11.70 -1.00
N ARG A 41 3.78 10.59 -0.45
CA ARG A 41 4.17 9.40 -1.20
C ARG A 41 3.43 8.19 -0.59
N PRO A 42 2.64 7.46 -1.38
CA PRO A 42 2.03 6.22 -0.88
C PRO A 42 3.13 5.18 -0.62
N ILE A 43 2.86 4.23 0.27
CA ILE A 43 3.76 3.10 0.58
C ILE A 43 4.07 2.31 -0.70
N ILE A 44 3.03 2.04 -1.49
CA ILE A 44 3.16 1.44 -2.82
C ILE A 44 2.50 2.35 -3.85
N GLN A 45 3.31 2.86 -4.76
CA GLN A 45 2.86 3.63 -5.92
C GLN A 45 2.90 2.76 -7.18
N VAL A 46 1.81 2.77 -7.93
CA VAL A 46 1.75 2.17 -9.27
C VAL A 46 2.14 3.23 -10.29
N VAL A 47 2.97 2.84 -11.27
CA VAL A 47 3.33 3.71 -12.39
C VAL A 47 2.12 3.82 -13.31
N ASP A 48 1.62 5.04 -13.50
CA ASP A 48 0.52 5.34 -14.42
C ASP A 48 1.01 5.50 -15.87
N ASN A 49 0.08 5.66 -16.81
CA ASN A 49 0.39 6.04 -18.19
C ASN A 49 1.15 7.38 -18.24
N LEU A 50 2.18 7.43 -19.09
CA LEU A 50 3.05 8.58 -19.34
C LEU A 50 2.26 9.86 -19.69
N GLU A 51 1.11 9.73 -20.36
CA GLU A 51 0.29 10.88 -20.77
C GLU A 51 -0.54 11.52 -19.64
N ARG A 52 -0.91 10.74 -18.61
CA ARG A 52 -1.77 11.21 -17.49
C ARG A 52 -0.97 11.45 -16.21
N ASN A 53 0.05 10.62 -15.96
CA ASN A 53 0.98 10.73 -14.84
C ASN A 53 0.29 10.95 -13.48
N HIS A 54 -0.83 10.26 -13.23
CA HIS A 54 -1.51 10.36 -11.95
C HIS A 54 -0.72 9.70 -10.82
N LYS A 55 -0.81 10.26 -9.61
CA LYS A 55 -0.26 9.66 -8.41
C LYS A 55 -1.18 8.50 -7.96
N LEU A 56 -0.95 7.30 -8.49
CA LEU A 56 -1.76 6.11 -8.16
C LEU A 56 -1.20 5.38 -6.94
N GLY A 57 -1.93 5.40 -5.83
CA GLY A 57 -1.60 4.67 -4.61
C GLY A 57 -2.28 3.30 -4.56
N LEU A 58 -1.49 2.24 -4.42
CA LEU A 58 -1.99 0.88 -4.18
C LEU A 58 -2.16 0.62 -2.68
N ILE A 59 -1.13 0.95 -1.89
CA ILE A 59 -1.17 0.86 -0.43
C ILE A 59 -0.68 2.19 0.11
N PHE A 60 -1.42 2.77 1.04
CA PHE A 60 -1.12 4.06 1.63
C PHE A 60 -1.78 4.20 3.00
N GLU A 61 -1.29 5.12 3.81
CA GLU A 61 -1.73 5.31 5.19
C GLU A 61 -1.88 6.80 5.53
N PHE A 62 -2.81 7.09 6.44
CA PHE A 62 -3.14 8.43 6.91
C PHE A 62 -3.54 8.41 8.38
N LYS A 63 -3.38 9.55 9.05
CA LYS A 63 -4.05 9.85 10.32
C LYS A 63 -5.37 10.57 10.03
N VAL A 64 -6.44 10.11 10.68
CA VAL A 64 -7.80 10.65 10.52
C VAL A 64 -8.36 10.93 11.89
N GLY A 65 -8.43 12.22 12.27
CA GLY A 65 -8.74 12.61 13.65
C GLY A 65 -7.75 11.99 14.64
N ASP A 66 -8.27 11.29 15.65
CA ASP A 66 -7.47 10.56 16.64
C ASP A 66 -7.09 9.13 16.19
N GLY A 67 -7.54 8.72 15.01
CA GLY A 67 -7.35 7.38 14.45
C GLY A 67 -6.22 7.29 13.41
N LYS A 68 -5.83 6.05 13.10
CA LYS A 68 -4.89 5.71 12.04
C LYS A 68 -5.61 4.85 11.00
N LEU A 69 -5.39 5.14 9.73
CA LEU A 69 -6.00 4.46 8.59
C LEU A 69 -4.91 3.91 7.68
N LEU A 70 -5.04 2.64 7.29
CA LEU A 70 -4.27 2.03 6.23
C LEU A 70 -5.24 1.53 5.18
N VAL A 71 -5.00 1.90 3.91
CA VAL A 71 -5.83 1.52 2.78
C VAL A 71 -5.03 0.62 1.87
N CYS A 72 -5.59 -0.55 1.55
CA CYS A 72 -5.10 -1.46 0.52
C CYS A 72 -6.13 -1.51 -0.62
N MET A 73 -5.72 -1.07 -1.80
CA MET A 73 -6.57 -1.05 -2.99
C MET A 73 -6.49 -2.35 -3.82
N SER A 74 -5.78 -3.36 -3.31
CA SER A 74 -5.82 -4.72 -3.85
C SER A 74 -6.90 -5.53 -3.15
N ARG A 75 -7.70 -6.27 -3.92
CA ARG A 75 -8.74 -7.16 -3.39
C ARG A 75 -8.12 -8.48 -2.93
N LEU A 76 -7.33 -8.42 -1.86
CA LEU A 76 -6.63 -9.57 -1.29
C LEU A 76 -7.61 -10.68 -0.88
N ASP A 77 -8.83 -10.34 -0.48
CA ASP A 77 -9.92 -11.26 -0.15
C ASP A 77 -10.29 -12.20 -1.31
N LYS A 78 -10.17 -11.74 -2.55
CA LYS A 78 -10.49 -12.53 -3.77
C LYS A 78 -9.39 -13.51 -4.16
N ILE A 79 -8.18 -13.29 -3.68
CA ILE A 79 -6.98 -14.06 -4.05
C ILE A 79 -6.29 -14.68 -2.83
N MET A 80 -6.98 -14.79 -1.70
CA MET A 80 -6.44 -15.28 -0.43
C MET A 80 -5.96 -16.75 -0.48
N GLN A 81 -6.43 -17.52 -1.46
CA GLN A 81 -5.93 -18.86 -1.80
C GLN A 81 -4.48 -18.85 -2.31
N ARG A 82 -3.99 -17.70 -2.77
CA ARG A 82 -2.61 -17.54 -3.23
C ARG A 82 -1.69 -17.19 -2.06
N PRO A 83 -0.53 -17.86 -1.92
CA PRO A 83 0.37 -17.65 -0.78
C PRO A 83 0.87 -16.20 -0.71
N GLU A 84 1.12 -15.56 -1.85
CA GLU A 84 1.57 -14.16 -1.89
C GLU A 84 0.55 -13.18 -1.31
N ALA A 85 -0.74 -13.36 -1.61
CA ALA A 85 -1.78 -12.46 -1.14
C ALA A 85 -2.05 -12.65 0.36
N ASN A 86 -2.08 -13.91 0.82
CA ASN A 86 -2.21 -14.24 2.23
C ASN A 86 -1.02 -13.70 3.04
N GLN A 87 0.20 -13.84 2.51
CA GLN A 87 1.38 -13.32 3.18
C GLN A 87 1.38 -11.79 3.26
N LEU A 88 0.99 -11.10 2.18
CA LEU A 88 0.86 -9.64 2.21
C LEU A 88 -0.19 -9.21 3.23
N TYR A 89 -1.36 -9.86 3.26
CA TYR A 89 -2.42 -9.59 4.22
C TYR A 89 -1.94 -9.74 5.67
N ARG A 90 -1.24 -10.83 5.98
CA ARG A 90 -0.64 -11.03 7.32
C ARG A 90 0.41 -9.98 7.66
N SER A 91 1.24 -9.58 6.69
CA SER A 91 2.27 -8.56 6.88
C SER A 91 1.65 -7.19 7.20
N ILE A 92 0.55 -6.84 6.51
CA ILE A 92 -0.24 -5.63 6.79
C ILE A 92 -0.80 -5.67 8.21
N LEU A 93 -1.45 -6.77 8.61
CA LEU A 93 -2.02 -6.90 9.95
C LEU A 93 -0.95 -6.76 11.04
N LYS A 94 0.17 -7.48 10.89
CA LYS A 94 1.28 -7.42 11.84
C LYS A 94 1.89 -6.02 11.93
N TYR A 95 1.96 -5.28 10.82
CA TYR A 95 2.40 -3.90 10.82
C TYR A 95 1.42 -3.01 11.60
N MET A 96 0.11 -3.15 11.35
CA MET A 96 -0.92 -2.37 12.05
C MET A 96 -0.98 -2.65 13.56
N GLU A 97 -0.65 -3.87 13.98
CA GLU A 97 -0.54 -4.26 15.40
C GLU A 97 0.75 -3.73 16.06
N GLY A 98 1.77 -3.40 15.27
CA GLY A 98 3.07 -2.95 15.75
C GLY A 98 3.10 -1.47 16.15
N SER A 99 4.08 -1.12 16.98
CA SER A 99 4.38 0.29 17.32
C SER A 99 4.88 1.11 16.12
N ASP A 100 5.35 0.43 15.07
CA ASP A 100 5.90 1.04 13.86
C ASP A 100 4.82 1.66 12.97
N PHE A 101 3.55 1.31 13.17
CA PHE A 101 2.43 1.92 12.45
C PHE A 101 2.17 3.34 12.98
N ASP A 102 2.90 4.32 12.47
CA ASP A 102 2.76 5.74 12.83
C ASP A 102 2.68 6.64 11.58
N PRO A 103 1.50 6.69 10.90
CA PRO A 103 1.32 7.52 9.73
C PRO A 103 1.59 9.00 10.06
N LYS A 104 2.34 9.70 9.19
CA LYS A 104 2.73 11.10 9.45
C LYS A 104 1.76 12.13 8.90
N GLU A 105 0.92 11.72 7.96
CA GLU A 105 0.12 12.61 7.14
C GLU A 105 -1.33 12.61 7.65
N ASN A 106 -1.79 13.78 8.07
CA ASN A 106 -3.14 13.97 8.60
C ASN A 106 -4.09 14.37 7.48
N ILE A 107 -5.26 13.74 7.43
CA ILE A 107 -6.38 14.18 6.60
C ILE A 107 -7.54 14.59 7.50
N ALA A 108 -8.26 15.64 7.10
CA ALA A 108 -9.49 16.03 7.78
C ALA A 108 -10.56 14.93 7.59
N PRO A 109 -11.38 14.65 8.61
CA PRO A 109 -12.51 13.72 8.50
C PRO A 109 -13.61 14.24 7.56
#